data_AF-A0A2G4FLI4-F1
#
_entry.id   AF-A0A2G4FLI4-F1
#
_cell.length_a   1.000
_cell.length_b   1.000
_cell.length_c   1.000
_cell.angle_alpha   90.00
_cell.angle_beta   90.00
_cell.angle_gamma   90.00
#
_symmetry.space_group_name_H-M   'P 1'
#
loop_
_entity.id
_entity.type
_entity.pdbx_description
1 polymer ?
#
loop_
_entity_poly.entity_id
_entity_poly.type
_entity_poly.pdbx_seq_one_letter_code
_entity_poly.pdbx_strand_id
1 'polypeptide(L)' 'MRTTPEGDHLPVLADEILTLLCPTPGKIIVDCTLGAGGHTSLLLPMVVPGGKIFGV' A
#
# COMPACT_ATOMS: atom_id res chain seq x y z
N MET A 1 -10.28 13.01 6.61
CA MET A 1 -9.29 12.58 7.61
C MET A 1 -9.64 11.15 7.98
N ARG A 2 -8.80 10.17 7.60
CA ARG A 2 -8.98 8.78 8.06
C ARG A 2 -8.51 8.76 9.52
N THR A 3 -9.42 8.50 10.46
CA THR A 3 -9.11 8.30 11.87
C THR A 3 -9.11 6.81 12.14
N THR A 4 -8.04 6.29 12.71
CA THR A 4 -7.97 4.91 13.15
C THR A 4 -8.50 4.78 14.59
N PRO A 5 -9.22 3.70 14.93
CA PRO A 5 -9.46 3.33 16.33
C PRO A 5 -8.11 3.18 17.07
N GLU A 6 -8.10 3.32 18.41
CA GLU A 6 -6.89 3.11 19.20
C GLU A 6 -6.26 1.75 18.87
N GLY A 7 -5.05 1.78 18.29
CA GLY A 7 -4.28 0.58 17.91
C GLY A 7 -4.13 0.34 16.39
N ASP A 8 -4.94 0.99 15.55
CA ASP A 8 -4.80 0.88 14.09
C ASP A 8 -3.77 1.91 13.59
N HIS A 9 -2.67 1.43 12.98
CA HIS A 9 -1.62 2.30 12.43
C HIS A 9 -2.04 2.82 11.05
N LEU A 10 -2.33 4.12 10.94
CA LEU A 10 -2.56 4.75 9.64
C LEU A 10 -1.21 4.89 8.89
N PRO A 11 -1.09 4.39 7.65
CA PRO A 11 0.13 4.57 6.87
C PRO A 11 0.38 6.05 6.60
N VAL A 12 1.58 6.51 6.93
CA VAL A 12 2.00 7.91 6.71
C VAL A 12 2.07 8.21 5.21
N LEU A 13 1.51 9.34 4.78
CA LEU A 13 1.48 9.78 3.37
C LEU A 13 0.81 8.77 2.42
N ALA A 14 -0.26 8.11 2.89
CA ALA A 14 -0.96 7.10 2.10
C ALA A 14 -1.45 7.63 0.74
N ASP A 15 -2.07 8.81 0.71
CA ASP A 15 -2.68 9.34 -0.52
C ASP A 15 -1.59 9.80 -1.52
N GLU A 16 -0.48 10.34 -1.04
CA GLU A 16 0.67 10.70 -1.86
C GLU A 16 1.33 9.47 -2.48
N ILE A 17 1.51 8.39 -1.70
CA ILE A 17 2.05 7.11 -2.21
C ILE A 17 1.15 6.54 -3.31
N LEU A 18 -0.17 6.52 -3.10
CA LEU A 18 -1.13 6.05 -4.10
C LEU A 18 -1.07 6.89 -5.39
N THR A 19 -0.93 8.21 -5.24
CA THR A 19 -0.82 9.13 -6.37
C THR A 19 0.48 8.93 -7.15
N LEU A 20 1.62 8.86 -6.46
CA LEU A 20 2.94 8.77 -7.07
C LEU A 20 3.21 7.39 -7.70
N LEU A 21 2.82 6.31 -7.02
CA LEU A 21 3.00 4.95 -7.55
C LEU A 21 1.96 4.58 -8.61
N CYS A 22 0.79 5.23 -8.57
CA CYS A 22 -0.32 5.03 -9.49
C CYS A 22 -0.57 3.53 -9.72
N PRO A 23 -0.87 2.74 -8.67
CA PRO A 23 -1.02 1.30 -8.79
C PRO A 23 -2.20 0.97 -9.70
N THR A 24 -2.00 -0.01 -10.58
CA THR A 24 -3.02 -0.49 -11.53
C THR A 24 -2.91 -2.01 -11.65
N PRO A 25 -3.99 -2.70 -12.07
CA PRO A 25 -3.95 -4.14 -12.30
C PRO A 25 -2.74 -4.57 -13.15
N GLY A 26 -2.09 -5.66 -12.76
CA GLY A 26 -0.91 -6.19 -13.44
C GLY A 26 0.42 -5.56 -13.04
N LYS A 27 0.45 -4.43 -12.31
CA LYS A 27 1.72 -3.83 -11.86
C LYS A 27 2.42 -4.68 -10.79
N ILE A 28 3.74 -4.66 -10.85
CA ILE A 28 4.61 -5.23 -9.83
C ILE A 28 5.19 -4.08 -9.00
N ILE A 29 5.04 -4.15 -7.68
CA ILE A 29 5.57 -3.17 -6.73
C ILE A 29 6.52 -3.89 -5.77
N VAL A 30 7.57 -3.20 -5.33
CA VAL A 30 8.46 -3.65 -4.26
C VAL A 30 8.26 -2.74 -3.06
N ASP A 31 7.83 -3.29 -1.94
CA ASP A 31 7.78 -2.59 -0.66
C ASP A 31 9.08 -2.89 0.10
N CYS A 32 10.05 -1.98 -0.02
CA CYS A 32 11.36 -2.13 0.61
C CYS A 32 11.34 -1.91 2.13
N THR A 33 10.18 -1.59 2.70
CA THR A 33 10.01 -1.18 4.09
C THR A 33 8.72 -1.77 4.66
N LEU A 34 8.47 -3.07 4.41
CA LEU A 34 7.17 -3.69 4.64
C LEU A 34 6.63 -3.37 6.03
N GLY A 35 7.47 -3.47 7.06
CA GLY A 35 7.10 -3.18 8.44
C GLY A 35 5.87 -4.00 8.85
N ALA A 36 4.83 -3.34 9.35
CA ALA A 36 3.54 -3.97 9.67
C ALA A 36 2.61 -4.16 8.45
N GLY A 37 3.03 -3.81 7.24
CA GLY A 37 2.27 -3.98 6.00
C GLY A 37 1.23 -2.90 5.72
N GLY A 38 1.31 -1.74 6.38
CA GLY A 38 0.33 -0.67 6.27
C GLY A 38 0.15 -0.15 4.84
N HIS A 39 1.24 0.24 4.17
CA HIS A 39 1.20 0.71 2.78
C HIS A 39 0.86 -0.42 1.80
N THR A 40 1.47 -1.60 1.97
CA THR A 40 1.18 -2.78 1.15
C THR A 40 -0.32 -3.14 1.18
N SER A 41 -0.99 -3.04 2.33
CA SER A 41 -2.43 -3.33 2.44
C SER A 41 -3.32 -2.36 1.64
N LEU A 42 -2.88 -1.12 1.45
CA LEU A 42 -3.57 -0.14 0.61
C LEU A 42 -3.28 -0.36 -0.89
N LEU A 43 -2.08 -0.81 -1.23
CA LEU A 43 -1.62 -0.98 -2.61
C LEU A 43 -2.10 -2.29 -3.24
N LEU A 44 -2.11 -3.39 -2.48
CA LEU A 44 -2.36 -4.74 -3.00
C LEU A 44 -3.72 -4.87 -3.73
N PRO A 45 -4.84 -4.33 -3.21
CA PRO A 45 -6.13 -4.40 -3.91
C PRO A 45 -6.14 -3.65 -5.26
N MET A 46 -5.26 -2.66 -5.44
CA MET A 46 -5.21 -1.82 -6.64
C MET A 46 -4.39 -2.46 -7.77
N VAL A 47 -3.47 -3.38 -7.44
CA VAL A 47 -2.62 -4.07 -8.43
C VAL A 47 -3.19 -5.41 -8.87
N VAL A 48 -4.21 -5.94 -8.18
CA VAL A 48 -4.93 -7.14 -8.63
C VAL A 48 -6.06 -6.79 -9.62
N PRO A 49 -6.41 -7.70 -10.55
CA PRO A 49 -5.77 -8.99 -10.84
C PRO A 49 -4.41 -8.84 -11.54
N GLY A 50 -3.60 -9.90 -11.50
CA GLY A 50 -2.36 -10.04 -12.27
C GLY A 50 -1.12 -9.33 -11.68
N GLY A 51 -1.30 -8.32 -10.82
CA GLY A 51 -0.19 -7.65 -10.14
C GLY A 51 0.28 -8.37 -8.88
N LYS A 52 1.44 -7.98 -8.40
CA LYS A 52 2.13 -8.58 -7.25
C LYS A 52 2.87 -7.51 -6.45
N ILE A 53 2.97 -7.71 -5.14
CA ILE A 53 3.83 -6.91 -4.28
C ILE A 53 4.84 -7.82 -3.60
N PHE A 54 6.12 -7.45 -3.65
CA PHE A 54 7.20 -8.13 -2.93
C PHE A 54 7.65 -7.24 -1.78
N GLY A 55 7.56 -7.73 -0.54
CA GLY A 55 7.97 -7.01 0.67
C GLY A 55 9.22 -7.61 1.31
N VAL A 56 10.05 -6.77 1.93
CA VAL A 56 11.23 -7.17 2.74
C VAL A 56 11.14 -6.64 4.17
#